data_AF-A0A5B2XTC6-F1
#
_entry.id   AF-A0A5B2XTC6-F1
#
_cell.length_a   1.000
_cell.length_b   1.000
_cell.length_c   1.000
_cell.angle_alpha   90.00
_cell.angle_beta   90.00
_cell.angle_gamma   90.00
#
_symmetry.space_group_name_H-M   'P 1'
#
loop_
_entity.id
_entity.type
_entity.pdbx_description
1 polymer ?
#
loop_
_entity_poly.entity_id
_entity_poly.type
_entity_poly.pdbx_seq_one_letter_code
_entity_poly.pdbx_strand_id
1 'polypeptide(L)' 'MPRPVQAPGPPAGATARCRDGEYSFSQHRSGTCSGHGGVAQWL' A
#
# COMPACT_ATOMS: atom_id res chain seq x y z
N MET A 1 -12.04 -7.46 17.56
CA MET A 1 -11.47 -7.51 16.18
C MET A 1 -10.43 -6.41 16.11
N PRO A 2 -9.13 -6.71 15.97
CA PRO A 2 -8.13 -5.65 15.88
C PRO A 2 -8.33 -4.93 14.54
N ARG A 3 -8.63 -3.63 14.60
CA ARG A 3 -8.63 -2.75 13.43
C ARG A 3 -7.19 -2.68 12.90
N PRO A 4 -6.97 -2.66 11.57
CA PRO A 4 -5.64 -2.50 11.03
C PRO A 4 -5.09 -1.16 11.53
N VAL A 5 -4.03 -1.25 12.34
CA VAL A 5 -3.31 -0.10 12.84
C VAL A 5 -2.65 0.56 11.64
N GLN A 6 -3.00 1.81 11.34
CA GLN A 6 -2.24 2.62 10.39
C GLN A 6 -0.85 2.82 11.01
N ALA A 7 0.08 1.94 10.64
CA ALA A 7 1.46 2.09 11.03
C ALA A 7 2.02 3.36 10.34
N PRO A 8 2.85 4.16 11.04
CA PRO A 8 3.45 5.38 10.48
C PRO A 8 4.44 5.11 9.33
N GLY A 9 4.78 3.84 9.10
CA GLY A 9 5.51 3.36 7.93
C GLY A 9 4.83 2.12 7.35
N PRO A 10 5.24 1.68 6.15
CA PRO A 10 4.72 0.45 5.59
C PRO A 10 4.87 -0.73 6.55
N PRO A 11 3.83 -1.55 6.71
CA PRO A 11 3.98 -2.83 7.39
C PRO A 11 5.09 -3.64 6.70
N ALA A 12 5.84 -4.43 7.47
CA ALA A 12 6.93 -5.23 6.94
C ALA A 12 6.42 -6.12 5.80
N GLY A 13 6.98 -5.93 4.59
CA GLY A 13 6.58 -6.63 3.37
C GLY A 13 5.65 -5.83 2.44
N ALA A 14 5.20 -4.64 2.82
CA ALA A 14 4.53 -3.76 1.86
C ALA A 14 5.55 -3.19 0.88
N THR A 15 5.19 -3.24 -0.40
CA THR A 15 6.03 -2.87 -1.54
C THR A 15 5.60 -1.55 -2.16
N ALA A 16 4.41 -1.06 -1.83
CA ALA A 16 3.86 0.19 -2.34
C ALA A 16 2.88 0.82 -1.35
N ARG A 17 2.79 2.14 -1.41
CA ARG A 17 1.78 2.96 -0.74
C ARG A 17 0.87 3.55 -1.80
N CYS A 18 -0.44 3.33 -1.68
CA CYS A 18 -1.46 3.90 -2.52
C CYS A 18 -1.76 5.37 -2.12
N ARG A 19 -2.40 6.14 -3.02
CA ARG A 19 -2.70 7.57 -2.80
C ARG A 19 -3.72 7.83 -1.70
N ASP A 20 -4.61 6.89 -1.46
CA ASP A 20 -5.57 6.89 -0.35
C ASP A 20 -4.91 6.57 1.02
N GLY A 21 -3.64 6.17 1.03
CA GLY A 21 -2.89 5.84 2.23
C GLY A 21 -2.88 4.35 2.60
N GLU A 22 -3.57 3.52 1.81
CA GLU A 22 -3.51 2.06 1.93
C GLU A 22 -2.16 1.52 1.46
N TYR A 23 -1.68 0.46 2.11
CA TYR A 23 -0.42 -0.19 1.74
C TYR A 23 -0.68 -1.44 0.90
N SER A 24 0.00 -1.53 -0.25
CA SER A 24 -0.04 -2.68 -1.13
C SER A 24 1.22 -3.52 -0.97
N PHE A 25 1.01 -4.84 -0.95
CA PHE A 25 2.06 -5.86 -0.85
C PHE A 25 2.36 -6.51 -2.21
N SER A 26 1.85 -5.90 -3.29
CA SER A 26 2.05 -6.40 -4.64
C SER A 26 3.48 -6.17 -5.11
N GLN A 27 4.23 -7.25 -5.30
CA GLN A 27 5.59 -7.20 -5.88
C GLN A 27 5.58 -6.83 -7.38
N HIS A 28 4.44 -6.98 -8.05
CA HIS A 28 4.28 -6.60 -9.45
C HIS A 28 3.82 -5.14 -9.57
N ARG A 29 4.51 -4.36 -10.41
CA ARG A 29 4.16 -2.95 -10.72
C ARG A 29 2.88 -2.79 -11.54
N SER A 30 2.43 -3.87 -12.17
CA SER A 30 1.27 -3.88 -13.05
C SER A 30 0.00 -4.06 -12.24
N GLY A 31 -0.82 -3.01 -12.14
CA GLY A 31 -2.12 -3.10 -11.47
C GLY A 31 -2.14 -2.70 -9.99
N THR A 32 -0.99 -2.29 -9.42
CA THR A 32 -0.92 -1.86 -8.02
C THR A 32 -1.68 -0.56 -7.82
N CYS A 33 -2.57 -0.55 -6.83
CA CYS A 33 -3.42 0.59 -6.51
C CYS A 33 -4.31 1.05 -7.69
N SER A 34 -4.65 0.17 -8.65
CA SER A 34 -5.48 0.55 -9.81
C SER A 34 -6.86 1.10 -9.41
N GLY A 35 -7.48 0.55 -8.36
CA GLY A 35 -8.75 1.07 -7.81
C GLY A 35 -8.57 2.26 -6.86
N HIS A 36 -7.34 2.56 -6.47
CA HIS A 36 -6.96 3.50 -5.42
C HIS A 36 -6.31 4.78 -5.97
N GLY A 37 -6.48 5.04 -7.27
CA GLY A 37 -5.90 6.22 -7.94
C GLY A 37 -4.39 6.08 -8.24
N GLY A 38 -3.85 4.87 -8.15
CA GLY A 38 -2.45 4.56 -8.42
C GLY A 38 -1.54 4.63 -7.20
N VAL A 39 -0.29 4.24 -7.43
CA VAL A 39 0.73 4.21 -6.39
C VAL A 39 1.21 5.63 -6.08
N ALA A 40 1.19 6.00 -4.81
CA ALA A 40 1.78 7.24 -4.31
C ALA A 40 3.29 7.12 -4.15
N GLN A 41 3.75 6.00 -3.58
CA GLN A 41 5.17 5.77 -3.33
C GLN A 41 5.49 4.26 -3.35
N TRP A 42 6.61 3.89 -3.97
CA TRP A 42 7.15 2.54 -3.91
C TRP A 42 8.13 2.43 -2.73
N LEU A 43 8.16 1.26 -2.10
CA LEU A 43 8.93 0.97 -0.89
C LEU A 43 9.79 -0.28 -1.09
#